data_AF-A0A0D0AFB3-F1
#
_entry.id   AF-A0A0D0AFB3-F1
#
_cell.length_a   1.000
_cell.length_b   1.000
_cell.length_c   1.000
_cell.angle_alpha   90.00
_cell.angle_beta   90.00
_cell.angle_gamma   90.00
#
_symmetry.space_group_name_H-M   'P 1'
#
loop_
_entity.id
_entity.type
_entity.pdbx_description
1 polymer ?
#
loop_
_entity_poly.entity_id
_entity_poly.type
_entity_poly.pdbx_seq_one_letter_code
_entity_poly.pdbx_strand_id
1 'polypeptide(L)'
;MGKYDHIVELTGAETYPSWRRAIALALASEGLWNHCSEGIDPNDYEEFQSVMPTPAQAGAPSSAEREAIKDWIKEDAQTKAIIGRRLSPIIQ
;
A
#
# COMPACT_ATOMS: atom_id res chain seq x y z
N MET A 1 8.84 -3.59 -33.92
CA MET A 1 9.06 -3.79 -32.49
C MET A 1 9.90 -2.63 -31.98
N GLY A 2 9.39 -1.88 -31.01
CA GLY A 2 10.09 -0.77 -30.38
C GLY A 2 11.21 -1.24 -29.45
N LYS A 3 12.14 -0.33 -29.17
CA LYS A 3 13.33 -0.61 -28.32
C LYS A 3 13.01 -1.15 -26.92
N TYR A 4 11.82 -0.86 -26.40
CA TYR A 4 11.39 -1.25 -25.05
C TYR A 4 10.24 -2.25 -25.03
N ASP A 5 9.96 -2.94 -26.14
CA ASP A 5 8.88 -3.94 -26.21
C ASP A 5 9.09 -5.13 -25.24
N HIS A 6 10.31 -5.29 -24.71
CA HIS A 6 10.67 -6.31 -23.72
C HIS A 6 10.41 -5.88 -22.26
N ILE A 7 10.05 -4.60 -22.03
CA ILE A 7 9.73 -4.09 -20.69
C ILE A 7 8.28 -4.44 -20.40
N VAL A 8 8.06 -5.22 -19.32
CA VAL A 8 6.72 -5.59 -18.83
C VAL A 8 5.93 -4.32 -18.52
N GLU A 9 4.62 -4.29 -18.71
CA GLU A 9 3.78 -3.14 -18.35
C GLU A 9 3.50 -3.10 -16.83
N LEU A 10 3.56 -1.91 -16.22
CA LEU A 10 3.22 -1.71 -14.81
C LEU A 10 1.70 -1.67 -14.64
N THR A 11 1.09 -2.81 -14.31
CA THR A 11 -0.37 -2.95 -14.15
C THR A 11 -0.82 -3.05 -12.70
N GLY A 12 0.11 -3.31 -11.76
CA GLY A 12 -0.16 -3.40 -10.33
C GLY A 12 1.03 -3.87 -9.51
N ALA A 13 0.80 -4.02 -8.20
CA ALA A 13 1.84 -4.42 -7.23
C ALA A 13 2.52 -5.74 -7.58
N GLU A 14 1.78 -6.71 -8.15
CA GLU A 14 2.31 -8.00 -8.59
C GLU A 14 3.35 -7.87 -9.71
N THR A 15 3.16 -6.89 -10.61
CA THR A 15 4.05 -6.65 -11.76
C THR A 15 5.19 -5.69 -11.45
N TYR A 16 5.12 -4.97 -10.32
CA TYR A 16 6.10 -3.94 -9.96
C TYR A 16 7.54 -4.46 -9.87
N PRO A 17 7.84 -5.62 -9.24
CA PRO A 17 9.21 -6.11 -9.13
C PRO A 17 9.84 -6.40 -10.50
N SER A 18 9.08 -7.07 -11.38
CA SER A 18 9.52 -7.38 -12.74
C SER A 18 9.68 -6.13 -13.59
N TRP A 19 8.75 -5.17 -13.48
CA TRP A 19 8.83 -3.88 -14.16
C TRP A 19 10.06 -3.08 -13.71
N ARG A 20 10.25 -2.94 -12.39
CA ARG A 20 11.36 -2.17 -11.79
C ARG A 20 12.71 -2.71 -12.27
N ARG A 21 12.86 -4.04 -12.29
CA ARG A 21 14.08 -4.69 -12.78
C ARG A 21 14.31 -4.45 -14.27
N ALA A 22 13.28 -4.58 -15.11
CA ALA A 22 13.39 -4.36 -16.56
C ALA A 22 13.82 -2.91 -16.87
N ILE A 23 13.27 -1.93 -16.15
CA ILE A 23 13.67 -0.52 -16.28
C ILE A 23 15.11 -0.29 -15.82
N ALA A 24 15.52 -0.87 -14.69
CA ALA A 24 16.89 -0.74 -14.19
C ALA A 24 17.92 -1.26 -15.21
N LEU A 25 17.65 -2.43 -15.81
CA LEU A 25 18.51 -3.02 -16.83
C LEU A 25 18.52 -2.21 -18.13
N ALA A 26 17.37 -1.69 -18.57
CA ALA A 26 17.30 -0.82 -19.75
C ALA A 26 18.12 0.47 -19.54
N LEU A 27 17.97 1.13 -18.39
CA LEU A 27 18.75 2.33 -18.05
C LEU A 27 20.24 2.02 -17.90
N ALA A 28 20.60 0.85 -17.38
CA ALA A 28 22.00 0.43 -17.27
C ALA A 28 22.62 0.22 -18.65
N SER A 29 21.88 -0.38 -19.59
CA SER A 29 22.34 -0.57 -20.97
C SER A 29 22.58 0.75 -21.72
N GLU A 30 21.87 1.81 -21.32
CA GLU A 30 22.03 3.17 -21.86
C GLU A 30 23.04 4.02 -21.06
N GLY A 31 23.66 3.45 -20.02
CA GLY A 31 24.60 4.16 -19.14
C GLY A 31 23.95 5.20 -18.22
N LEU A 32 22.62 5.23 -18.14
CA LEU A 32 21.85 6.23 -17.40
C LEU A 32 21.58 5.83 -15.94
N TRP A 33 21.70 4.54 -15.62
CA TRP A 33 21.35 4.00 -14.30
C TRP A 33 22.09 4.68 -13.15
N ASN A 34 23.38 4.99 -13.33
CA ASN A 34 24.21 5.62 -12.30
C ASN A 34 23.74 7.02 -11.90
N HIS A 35 22.85 7.66 -12.67
CA HIS A 35 22.27 8.96 -12.32
C HIS A 35 21.06 8.86 -11.37
N CYS A 36 20.43 7.69 -11.27
CA CYS A 36 19.17 7.51 -10.53
C CYS A 36 19.20 6.36 -9.52
N SER A 37 20.31 5.62 -9.42
CA SER A 37 20.38 4.39 -8.62
C SER A 37 20.97 4.56 -7.22
N GLU A 38 21.55 5.72 -6.90
CA GLU A 38 22.29 5.94 -5.65
C GLU A 38 23.36 4.86 -5.36
N GLY A 39 23.87 4.20 -6.40
CA GLY A 39 24.86 3.12 -6.29
C GLY A 39 24.27 1.70 -6.17
N ILE A 40 22.95 1.53 -6.29
CA ILE A 40 22.31 0.21 -6.36
C ILE A 40 22.81 -0.52 -7.62
N ASP A 41 23.29 -1.76 -7.46
CA ASP A 41 23.66 -2.62 -8.58
C ASP A 41 22.37 -3.10 -9.29
N PRO A 42 22.20 -2.84 -10.60
CA PRO A 42 21.02 -3.29 -11.34
C PRO A 42 20.94 -4.83 -11.45
N ASN A 43 22.00 -5.56 -11.07
CA ASN A 43 22.04 -7.02 -11.01
C ASN A 43 21.84 -7.59 -9.60
N ASP A 44 21.65 -6.75 -8.57
CA ASP A 44 21.38 -7.20 -7.21
C ASP A 44 20.00 -7.85 -7.12
N TYR A 45 19.98 -9.17 -7.26
CA TYR A 45 18.72 -9.91 -7.25
C TYR A 45 17.97 -9.78 -5.92
N GLU A 46 18.67 -9.65 -4.79
CA GLU A 46 18.08 -9.57 -3.46
C GLU A 46 17.32 -8.25 -3.27
N GLU A 47 17.91 -7.14 -3.72
CA GLU A 47 17.28 -5.80 -3.69
C GLU A 47 15.98 -5.72 -4.52
N PHE A 48 15.91 -6.47 -5.62
CA PHE A 48 14.71 -6.53 -6.46
C PHE A 48 13.72 -7.64 -6.07
N GLN A 49 14.00 -8.42 -5.02
CA GLN A 49 12.99 -9.36 -4.51
C GLN A 49 11.86 -8.58 -3.86
N SER A 50 10.64 -8.88 -4.31
CA SER A 50 9.44 -8.49 -3.58
C SER A 50 9.41 -9.28 -2.28
N VAL A 51 9.86 -8.66 -1.19
CA VAL A 51 9.50 -9.15 0.13
C VAL A 51 8.04 -8.75 0.30
N MET A 52 7.12 -9.71 0.20
CA MET A 52 5.78 -9.48 0.72
C MET A 52 5.92 -9.02 2.17
N PRO A 53 5.45 -7.82 2.53
CA PRO A 53 5.52 -7.38 3.90
C PRO A 53 4.76 -8.40 4.75
N THR A 54 5.43 -8.96 5.76
CA THR A 54 4.78 -9.87 6.70
C THR A 54 3.61 -9.11 7.31
N PRO A 55 2.36 -9.60 7.17
CA PRO A 55 1.23 -8.98 7.85
C PRO A 55 1.56 -8.89 9.33
N ALA A 56 1.45 -7.70 9.91
CA ALA A 56 1.62 -7.54 11.34
C ALA A 56 0.67 -8.52 12.03
N GLN A 57 1.22 -9.38 12.89
CA GLN A 57 0.41 -10.33 13.64
C GLN A 57 -0.65 -9.54 14.40
N ALA A 58 -1.93 -9.75 14.10
CA ALA A 58 -3.00 -9.10 14.81
C ALA A 58 -2.93 -9.52 16.29
N GLY A 59 -2.43 -8.62 17.15
CA GLY A 59 -2.46 -8.81 18.58
C GLY A 59 -3.90 -8.70 19.09
N ALA A 60 -4.21 -9.43 20.17
CA ALA A 60 -5.43 -9.12 20.91
C ALA A 60 -5.31 -7.67 21.41
N PRO A 61 -6.33 -6.81 21.24
CA PRO A 61 -6.27 -5.44 21.71
C PRO A 61 -5.98 -5.46 23.21
N SER A 62 -5.08 -4.59 23.64
CA SER A 62 -4.75 -4.35 25.04
C SER A 62 -5.99 -3.90 25.81
N SER A 63 -5.95 -3.97 27.14
CA SER A 63 -7.08 -3.52 27.97
C SER A 63 -7.45 -2.05 27.69
N ALA A 64 -6.47 -1.20 27.46
CA ALA A 64 -6.67 0.22 27.12
C ALA A 64 -7.34 0.39 25.75
N GLU A 65 -6.88 -0.34 24.73
CA GLU A 65 -7.50 -0.32 23.40
C GLU A 65 -8.93 -0.85 23.44
N ARG A 66 -9.22 -1.87 24.26
CA ARG A 66 -10.58 -2.38 24.46
C ARG A 66 -11.50 -1.36 25.11
N GLU A 67 -11.01 -0.58 26.08
CA GLU A 67 -11.79 0.51 26.67
C GLU A 67 -12.06 1.61 25.64
N ALA A 68 -11.03 2.04 24.90
CA ALA A 68 -11.18 3.02 23.83
C ALA A 68 -12.20 2.58 22.76
N ILE A 69 -12.16 1.30 22.35
CA ILE A 69 -13.13 0.74 21.41
C ILE A 69 -14.55 0.79 21.99
N LYS A 70 -14.72 0.42 23.28
CA LYS A 70 -16.04 0.47 23.93
C LYS A 70 -16.59 1.88 24.03
N ASP A 71 -15.75 2.86 24.34
CA ASP A 71 -16.17 4.25 24.47
C ASP A 71 -16.50 4.84 23.09
N TRP A 72 -15.69 4.54 22.08
CA TRP A 72 -16.00 4.91 20.70
C TRP A 72 -17.35 4.34 20.24
N ILE A 73 -17.65 3.06 20.53
CA ILE A 73 -18.94 2.44 20.20
C ILE A 73 -20.11 3.17 20.89
N LYS A 74 -19.94 3.59 22.15
CA LYS A 74 -20.99 4.36 22.86
C LYS A 74 -21.22 5.71 22.20
N GLU A 75 -20.16 6.44 21.89
CA GLU A 75 -20.23 7.77 21.26
C GLU A 75 -20.84 7.70 19.85
N ASP A 76 -20.45 6.69 19.07
CA ASP A 76 -21.01 6.44 17.74
C ASP A 76 -22.51 6.13 17.81
N ALA A 77 -22.93 5.27 18.76
CA ALA A 77 -24.34 4.96 18.97
C ALA A 77 -25.17 6.19 19.38
N GLN A 78 -24.64 7.03 20.27
CA GLN A 78 -25.28 8.29 20.67
C GLN A 78 -25.40 9.26 19.48
N THR A 79 -24.33 9.40 18.71
CA THR A 79 -24.30 10.28 17.54
C THR A 79 -25.32 9.83 16.49
N LYS A 80 -25.37 8.52 16.19
CA LYS A 80 -26.36 7.94 15.27
C LYS A 80 -27.79 8.14 15.77
N ALA A 81 -28.04 8.03 17.07
CA ALA A 81 -29.37 8.28 17.64
C ALA A 81 -29.79 9.75 17.51
N ILE A 82 -28.88 10.70 17.71
CA ILE A 82 -29.15 12.14 17.53
C ILE A 82 -29.45 12.44 16.07
N ILE A 83 -28.62 11.96 15.14
CA ILE A 83 -28.82 12.14 13.70
C ILE A 83 -30.16 11.51 13.29
N GLY A 84 -30.44 10.28 13.73
CA GLY A 84 -31.71 9.61 13.47
C GLY A 84 -32.92 10.44 13.93
N ARG A 85 -32.88 11.01 15.14
CA ARG A 85 -33.95 11.90 15.63
C ARG A 85 -34.11 13.19 14.83
N ARG A 86 -33.03 13.73 14.26
CA ARG A 86 -33.04 14.95 13.45
C ARG A 86 -33.51 14.71 12.01
N LEU A 87 -33.26 13.51 11.49
CA LEU A 87 -33.63 13.11 10.13
C LEU A 87 -34.99 12.43 10.06
N SER A 88 -35.48 11.84 11.15
CA SER A 88 -36.87 11.37 11.23
C SER A 88 -37.78 12.58 11.04
N PRO A 89 -38.60 12.63 9.97
CA PRO A 89 -39.63 13.65 9.89
C PRO A 89 -40.51 13.50 11.12
N ILE A 90 -40.97 14.63 11.65
CA ILE A 90 -42.12 14.68 12.55
C ILE A 90 -43.27 14.07 11.72
N ILE A 91 -43.43 12.75 11.77
CA ILE A 91 -44.63 12.06 11.30
C ILE A 91 -45.66 12.35 12.38
N GLN A 92 -46.32 13.50 12.25
CA GLN A 92 -47.57 13.83 12.92
C GLN A 92 -48.73 13.20 12.17
#